data_AF-A0A6H9YDW1-F1
#
_entry.id   AF-A0A6H9YDW1-F1
#
_cell.length_a   1.000
_cell.length_b   1.000
_cell.length_c   1.000
_cell.angle_alpha   90.00
_cell.angle_beta   90.00
_cell.angle_gamma   90.00
#
_symmetry.space_group_name_H-M   'P 1'
#
loop_
_entity.id
_entity.type
_entity.pdbx_description
1 polymer ?
#
loop_
_entity_poly.entity_id
_entity_poly.type
_entity_poly.pdbx_seq_one_letter_code
_entity_poly.pdbx_strand_id
1 'polypeptide(L)'
;MAYEALSSWAIMGNCGPDGAARIKPIGETMRNTELAKLDGLIGEWTTTMSNAWFLEPPDLKTPGKTIVELLGESFLVVRTEFGGGADHSEMTIVIGRSDPNDAYVALYHDDRGVCRQYAMTFDGGRWTMTRQDPDMHQRFIADVDKDRILGRWEASQDEGKTWRKDFDLTFERA
;
A
#
# COMPACT_ATOMS: atom_id res chain seq x y z
N MET A 1 22.72 -19.62 21.97
CA MET A 1 23.84 -18.92 21.31
C MET A 1 23.42 -18.27 19.98
N ALA A 2 22.24 -17.65 19.91
CA ALA A 2 21.81 -16.82 18.77
C ALA A 2 20.94 -15.62 19.22
N TYR A 3 20.45 -15.63 20.47
CA TYR A 3 19.61 -14.58 21.03
C TYR A 3 20.42 -13.38 21.59
N GLU A 4 21.74 -13.53 21.75
CA GLU A 4 22.63 -12.46 22.25
C GLU A 4 23.13 -11.50 21.16
N ALA A 5 22.86 -11.77 19.88
CA ALA A 5 23.33 -10.92 18.78
C ALA A 5 22.34 -9.80 18.40
N LEU A 6 21.05 -9.93 18.73
CA LEU A 6 20.02 -8.94 18.37
C LEU A 6 19.96 -7.73 19.34
N SER A 7 20.65 -7.80 20.47
CA SER A 7 20.75 -6.68 21.44
C SER A 7 21.90 -5.72 21.16
N SER A 8 22.83 -6.05 20.26
CA SER A 8 24.06 -5.27 20.06
C SER A 8 23.93 -4.03 19.15
N TRP A 9 22.77 -3.80 18.54
CA TRP A 9 22.55 -2.63 17.65
C TRP A 9 21.61 -1.58 18.23
N ALA A 10 21.00 -1.85 19.38
CA ALA A 10 20.35 -0.82 20.18
C ALA A 10 21.40 -0.26 21.16
N ILE A 11 21.65 1.05 21.08
CA ILE A 11 22.45 1.86 22.04
C ILE A 11 23.97 1.88 21.75
N MET A 12 24.41 2.72 20.80
CA MET A 12 25.61 3.52 21.03
C MET A 12 25.23 4.75 21.85
N GLY A 13 24.89 4.50 23.10
CA GLY A 13 24.78 5.50 24.17
C GLY A 13 26.03 5.42 25.03
N ASN A 14 26.71 6.55 25.17
CA ASN A 14 27.96 6.71 25.90
C ASN A 14 27.89 6.09 27.31
N CYS A 15 28.78 5.13 27.63
CA CYS A 15 28.80 4.43 28.91
C CYS A 15 29.57 5.26 29.96
N GLY A 16 28.86 5.74 30.99
CA GLY A 16 29.45 6.27 32.23
C GLY A 16 29.65 5.15 33.27
N PRO A 17 30.44 5.36 34.33
CA PRO A 17 31.08 4.28 35.09
C PRO A 17 30.21 3.52 36.10
N ASP A 18 28.92 3.84 36.24
CA ASP A 18 28.06 3.19 37.23
C ASP A 18 27.12 2.17 36.56
N GLY A 19 27.58 0.91 36.55
CA GLY A 19 27.02 -0.25 35.85
C GLY A 19 25.66 -0.76 36.35
N ALA A 20 24.62 0.07 36.34
CA ALA A 20 23.24 -0.37 36.39
C ALA A 20 22.54 0.01 35.08
N ALA A 21 22.47 -0.95 34.15
CA ALA A 21 21.62 -0.82 32.97
C ALA A 21 20.15 -0.75 33.42
N ARG A 22 19.61 0.47 33.51
CA ARG A 22 18.17 0.67 33.54
C ARG A 22 17.64 0.20 32.19
N ILE A 23 17.09 -1.01 32.14
CA ILE A 23 16.23 -1.44 31.04
C ILE A 23 15.05 -0.48 31.08
N LYS A 24 15.00 0.48 30.15
CA LYS A 24 13.76 1.23 29.90
C LYS A 24 12.68 0.18 29.60
N PRO A 25 11.46 0.32 30.13
CA PRO A 25 10.35 -0.49 29.62
C PRO A 25 10.38 -0.37 28.10
N ILE A 26 10.13 -1.47 27.39
CA ILE A 26 9.95 -1.44 25.93
C ILE A 26 8.72 -0.56 25.73
N GLY A 27 8.98 0.74 25.58
CA GLY A 27 7.97 1.77 25.60
C GLY A 27 7.07 1.51 24.42
N GLU A 28 5.77 1.53 24.68
CA GLU A 28 4.68 1.72 23.72
C GLU A 28 5.23 2.14 22.35
N THR A 29 5.25 1.19 21.40
CA THR A 29 5.76 1.44 20.06
C THR A 29 4.90 2.55 19.46
N MET A 30 5.41 3.78 19.47
CA MET A 30 4.67 4.90 18.91
C MET A 30 4.57 4.69 17.41
N ARG A 31 3.34 4.51 16.92
CA ARG A 31 3.06 4.43 15.50
C ARG A 31 3.59 5.67 14.79
N ASN A 32 4.25 5.46 13.65
CA ASN A 32 4.72 6.53 12.80
C ASN A 32 3.54 7.45 12.41
N THR A 33 3.67 8.75 12.64
CA THR A 33 2.57 9.73 12.45
C THR A 33 2.12 9.85 11.00
N GLU A 34 3.03 9.63 10.05
CA GLU A 34 2.70 9.62 8.63
C GLU A 34 1.92 8.34 8.28
N LEU A 35 2.35 7.17 8.76
CA LEU A 35 1.56 5.93 8.62
C LEU A 35 0.19 5.99 9.30
N ALA A 36 0.03 6.77 10.36
CA ALA A 36 -1.27 7.00 11.00
C ALA A 36 -2.24 7.78 10.08
N LYS A 37 -1.74 8.60 9.13
CA LYS A 37 -2.61 9.28 8.15
C LYS A 37 -3.37 8.29 7.28
N LEU A 38 -2.86 7.07 7.10
CA LEU A 38 -3.51 6.01 6.32
C LEU A 38 -4.67 5.32 7.04
N ASP A 39 -4.98 5.68 8.29
CA ASP A 39 -6.04 5.04 9.09
C ASP A 39 -7.42 5.08 8.44
N GLY A 40 -7.69 6.11 7.62
CA GLY A 40 -8.93 6.20 6.87
C GLY A 40 -9.14 5.04 5.88
N LEU A 41 -8.05 4.41 5.42
CA LEU A 41 -8.06 3.30 4.47
C LEU A 41 -8.38 1.96 5.14
N ILE A 42 -8.10 1.82 6.45
CA ILE A 42 -8.26 0.57 7.19
C ILE A 42 -9.73 0.17 7.25
N GLY A 43 -10.00 -1.11 7.02
CA GLY A 43 -11.33 -1.71 7.08
C GLY A 43 -11.68 -2.53 5.84
N GLU A 44 -12.96 -2.86 5.74
CA GLU A 44 -13.51 -3.62 4.64
C GLU A 44 -14.22 -2.70 3.65
N TRP A 45 -14.03 -2.99 2.36
CA TRP A 45 -14.56 -2.21 1.26
C TRP A 45 -15.21 -3.13 0.23
N THR A 46 -16.44 -2.80 -0.16
CA THR A 46 -17.01 -3.28 -1.42
C THR A 46 -16.28 -2.58 -2.55
N THR A 47 -15.66 -3.35 -3.44
CA THR A 47 -14.84 -2.81 -4.54
C THR A 47 -15.51 -3.10 -5.87
N THR A 48 -15.51 -2.14 -6.78
CA THR A 48 -16.01 -2.33 -8.14
C THR A 48 -14.95 -1.85 -9.12
N MET A 49 -14.50 -2.75 -10.00
CA MET A 49 -13.74 -2.39 -11.19
C MET A 49 -14.71 -2.07 -12.33
N SER A 50 -14.42 -1.01 -13.08
CA SER A 50 -15.26 -0.57 -14.19
C SER A 50 -14.47 0.19 -15.24
N ASN A 51 -15.08 0.39 -16.42
CA ASN A 51 -14.47 1.11 -17.54
C ASN A 51 -13.06 0.60 -17.87
N ALA A 52 -12.88 -0.71 -17.77
CA ALA A 52 -11.62 -1.35 -18.03
C ALA A 52 -11.45 -1.56 -19.53
N TRP A 53 -10.36 -1.05 -20.10
CA TRP A 53 -10.15 -1.06 -21.56
C TRP A 53 -10.09 -2.46 -22.18
N PHE A 54 -9.84 -3.49 -21.36
CA PHE A 54 -9.69 -4.89 -21.77
C PHE A 54 -10.95 -5.74 -21.52
N LEU A 55 -12.00 -5.18 -20.91
CA LEU A 55 -13.25 -5.90 -20.69
C LEU A 55 -14.18 -5.77 -21.89
N GLU A 56 -14.97 -6.82 -22.12
CA GLU A 56 -16.06 -6.81 -23.08
C GLU A 56 -17.37 -7.27 -22.41
N PRO A 57 -18.45 -6.46 -22.44
CA PRO A 57 -18.50 -5.11 -23.00
C PRO A 57 -17.67 -4.09 -22.18
N PRO A 58 -17.30 -2.92 -22.75
CA PRO A 58 -16.40 -1.97 -22.08
C PRO A 58 -16.99 -1.32 -20.81
N ASP A 59 -18.31 -1.37 -20.65
CA ASP A 59 -19.04 -0.88 -19.47
C ASP A 59 -19.30 -1.98 -18.42
N LEU A 60 -18.78 -3.19 -18.62
CA LEU A 60 -18.86 -4.27 -17.66
C LEU A 60 -18.26 -3.83 -16.32
N LYS A 61 -19.00 -4.10 -15.25
CA LYS A 61 -18.57 -3.86 -13.88
C LYS A 61 -18.23 -5.19 -13.22
N THR A 62 -17.02 -5.30 -12.72
CA THR A 62 -16.55 -6.48 -12.00
C THR A 62 -16.62 -6.19 -10.50
N PRO A 63 -17.52 -6.85 -9.75
CA PRO A 63 -17.58 -6.70 -8.31
C PRO A 63 -16.37 -7.38 -7.65
N GLY A 64 -16.02 -6.90 -6.47
CA GLY A 64 -14.92 -7.40 -5.68
C GLY A 64 -15.00 -6.95 -4.23
N LYS A 65 -14.05 -7.41 -3.43
CA LYS A 65 -13.90 -7.06 -2.02
C LYS A 65 -12.46 -6.61 -1.79
N THR A 66 -12.28 -5.55 -1.02
CA THR A 66 -10.97 -5.15 -0.53
C THR A 66 -10.96 -5.13 0.98
N ILE A 67 -9.92 -5.71 1.58
CA ILE A 67 -9.66 -5.68 3.01
C ILE A 67 -8.33 -4.97 3.22
N VAL A 68 -8.34 -3.94 4.07
CA VAL A 68 -7.14 -3.19 4.46
C VAL A 68 -6.90 -3.40 5.94
N GLU A 69 -5.79 -4.04 6.28
CA GLU A 69 -5.42 -4.37 7.65
C GLU A 69 -4.09 -3.74 8.03
N LEU A 70 -3.95 -3.41 9.32
CA LEU A 70 -2.66 -3.09 9.90
C LEU A 70 -1.91 -4.38 10.25
N LEU A 71 -0.67 -4.49 9.78
CA LEU A 71 0.27 -5.55 10.15
C LEU A 71 1.32 -4.97 11.10
N GLY A 72 1.23 -5.34 12.37
CA GLY A 72 2.03 -4.74 13.44
C GLY A 72 1.65 -3.28 13.64
N GLU A 73 2.65 -2.39 13.69
CA GLU A 73 2.45 -0.93 13.88
C GLU A 73 2.95 -0.10 12.68
N SER A 74 3.36 -0.76 11.59
CA SER A 74 4.18 -0.09 10.54
C SER A 74 3.86 -0.48 9.10
N PHE A 75 2.97 -1.44 8.87
CA PHE A 75 2.59 -1.85 7.53
C PHE A 75 1.08 -1.91 7.38
N LEU A 76 0.57 -1.45 6.23
CA LEU A 76 -0.80 -1.74 5.82
C LEU A 76 -0.76 -2.83 4.75
N VAL A 77 -1.62 -3.82 4.88
CA VAL A 77 -1.82 -4.86 3.88
C VAL A 77 -3.20 -4.66 3.26
N VAL A 78 -3.21 -4.35 1.97
CA VAL A 78 -4.40 -4.20 1.15
C VAL A 78 -4.54 -5.48 0.33
N ARG A 79 -5.61 -6.25 0.54
CA ARG A 79 -5.94 -7.42 -0.29
C ARG A 79 -7.21 -7.14 -1.05
N THR A 80 -7.19 -7.33 -2.36
CA THR A 80 -8.34 -7.13 -3.23
C THR A 80 -8.60 -8.39 -4.03
N GLU A 81 -9.85 -8.85 -3.99
CA GLU A 81 -10.35 -9.96 -4.79
C GLU A 81 -11.47 -9.47 -5.71
N PHE A 82 -11.47 -9.93 -6.95
CA PHE A 82 -12.50 -9.66 -7.95
C PHE A 82 -13.13 -10.94 -8.49
N GLY A 83 -14.39 -10.83 -8.92
CA GLY A 83 -15.08 -11.90 -9.65
C GLY A 83 -15.34 -13.14 -8.81
N GLY A 84 -15.33 -14.31 -9.46
CA GLY A 84 -15.54 -15.61 -8.83
C GLY A 84 -15.46 -16.75 -9.85
N GLY A 85 -15.09 -17.94 -9.39
CA GLY A 85 -14.91 -19.10 -10.27
C GLY A 85 -13.70 -18.93 -11.20
N ALA A 86 -13.89 -19.09 -12.51
CA ALA A 86 -12.82 -19.02 -13.49
C ALA A 86 -12.28 -17.60 -13.75
N ASP A 87 -13.06 -16.57 -13.44
CA ASP A 87 -12.70 -15.15 -13.62
C ASP A 87 -12.22 -14.51 -12.30
N HIS A 88 -11.87 -15.33 -11.31
CA HIS A 88 -11.32 -14.84 -10.06
C HIS A 88 -9.98 -14.14 -10.31
N SER A 89 -9.81 -12.97 -9.71
CA SER A 89 -8.52 -12.30 -9.68
C SER A 89 -8.20 -11.78 -8.27
N GLU A 90 -6.97 -11.99 -7.82
CA GLU A 90 -6.47 -11.50 -6.53
C GLU A 90 -5.21 -10.63 -6.70
N MET A 91 -5.16 -9.53 -5.95
CA MET A 91 -3.96 -8.72 -5.78
C MET A 91 -3.75 -8.32 -4.32
N THR A 92 -2.48 -8.14 -3.95
CA THR A 92 -2.09 -7.65 -2.63
C THR A 92 -1.11 -6.50 -2.77
N ILE A 93 -1.28 -5.48 -1.93
CA ILE A 93 -0.35 -4.37 -1.74
C ILE A 93 0.07 -4.32 -0.28
N VAL A 94 1.38 -4.27 -0.02
CA VAL A 94 1.93 -3.95 1.29
C VAL A 94 2.50 -2.54 1.25
N ILE A 95 1.95 -1.66 2.08
CA ILE A 95 2.37 -0.27 2.19
C ILE A 95 3.21 -0.10 3.46
N GLY A 96 4.39 0.47 3.30
CA GLY A 96 5.26 0.86 4.41
C GLY A 96 5.83 2.27 4.20
N ARG A 97 6.65 2.72 5.15
CA ARG A 97 7.36 4.00 5.09
C ARG A 97 8.83 3.83 5.45
N SER A 98 9.69 4.59 4.79
CA SER A 98 11.08 4.77 5.19
C SER A 98 11.23 6.12 5.88
N ASP A 99 11.56 6.13 7.17
CA ASP A 99 11.76 7.37 7.94
C ASP A 99 12.92 8.21 7.39
N PRO A 100 14.10 7.66 7.08
CA PRO A 100 15.22 8.46 6.55
C PRO A 100 14.93 9.07 5.18
N ASN A 101 14.11 8.40 4.36
CA ASN A 101 13.76 8.86 3.01
C ASN A 101 12.47 9.69 3.00
N ASP A 102 11.79 9.80 4.14
CA ASP A 102 10.49 10.48 4.30
C ASP A 102 9.45 10.07 3.25
N ALA A 103 9.43 8.79 2.86
CA ALA A 103 8.68 8.31 1.71
C ALA A 103 7.90 7.01 1.99
N TYR A 104 6.68 6.93 1.46
CA TYR A 104 5.94 5.68 1.40
C TYR A 104 6.40 4.81 0.24
N VAL A 105 6.38 3.50 0.45
CA VAL A 105 6.62 2.49 -0.57
C VAL A 105 5.48 1.50 -0.55
N ALA A 106 4.96 1.16 -1.73
CA ALA A 106 3.94 0.15 -1.91
C ALA A 106 4.52 -1.02 -2.72
N LEU A 107 4.52 -2.22 -2.14
CA LEU A 107 4.93 -3.46 -2.80
C LEU A 107 3.68 -4.20 -3.24
N TYR A 108 3.58 -4.49 -4.52
CA TYR A 108 2.44 -5.11 -5.16
C TYR A 108 2.77 -6.53 -5.62
N HIS A 109 1.82 -7.45 -5.48
CA HIS A 109 1.78 -8.68 -6.25
C HIS A 109 0.36 -9.06 -6.68
N ASP A 110 0.25 -9.90 -7.71
CA ASP A 110 -1.01 -10.53 -8.12
C ASP A 110 -0.86 -12.03 -8.41
N ASP A 111 -1.99 -12.68 -8.62
CA ASP A 111 -2.13 -14.11 -8.96
C ASP A 111 -1.50 -14.52 -10.30
N ARG A 112 -1.13 -13.57 -11.17
CA ARG A 112 -0.37 -13.80 -12.40
C ARG A 112 1.12 -13.93 -12.14
N GLY A 113 1.56 -13.76 -10.89
CA GLY A 113 2.96 -13.79 -10.49
C GLY A 113 3.71 -12.50 -10.80
N VAL A 114 3.00 -11.40 -11.05
CA VAL A 114 3.62 -10.09 -11.30
C VAL A 114 3.93 -9.41 -9.97
N CYS A 115 5.18 -8.97 -9.79
CA CYS A 115 5.59 -8.18 -8.63
C CYS A 115 6.03 -6.78 -9.05
N ARG A 116 5.63 -5.74 -8.31
CA ARG A 116 6.00 -4.35 -8.58
C ARG A 116 6.27 -3.58 -7.30
N GLN A 117 7.06 -2.51 -7.42
CA GLN A 117 7.22 -1.49 -6.39
C GLN A 117 6.67 -0.17 -6.92
N TYR A 118 5.99 0.59 -6.07
CA TYR A 118 5.56 1.95 -6.35
C TYR A 118 6.09 2.92 -5.30
N ALA A 119 6.52 4.09 -5.76
CA ALA A 119 6.59 5.26 -4.91
C ALA A 119 5.16 5.70 -4.60
N MET A 120 4.88 6.07 -3.35
CA MET A 120 3.53 6.43 -2.92
C MET A 120 3.51 7.78 -2.21
N THR A 121 2.44 8.54 -2.43
CA THR A 121 2.10 9.72 -1.65
C THR A 121 0.69 9.62 -1.11
N PHE A 122 0.49 10.21 0.07
CA PHE A 122 -0.81 10.31 0.71
C PHE A 122 -0.88 11.57 1.57
N ASP A 123 -1.92 12.39 1.39
CA ASP A 123 -2.10 13.64 2.13
C ASP A 123 -3.39 13.70 2.97
N GLY A 124 -4.14 12.60 3.06
CA GLY A 124 -5.42 12.52 3.78
C GLY A 124 -6.63 12.47 2.86
N GLY A 125 -6.56 13.08 1.67
CA GLY A 125 -7.65 13.07 0.68
C GLY A 125 -7.21 12.61 -0.71
N ARG A 126 -5.90 12.63 -0.99
CA ARG A 126 -5.31 12.19 -2.24
C ARG A 126 -4.33 11.06 -2.01
N TRP A 127 -4.56 9.94 -2.70
CA TRP A 127 -3.64 8.80 -2.73
C TRP A 127 -3.06 8.65 -4.13
N THR A 128 -1.74 8.65 -4.25
CA THR A 128 -1.08 8.31 -5.51
C THR A 128 -0.04 7.23 -5.34
N MET A 129 0.12 6.40 -6.36
CA MET A 129 1.22 5.45 -6.48
C MET A 129 1.78 5.55 -7.90
N THR A 130 3.10 5.59 -8.05
CA THR A 130 3.75 5.73 -9.36
C THR A 130 4.92 4.76 -9.49
N ARG A 131 5.11 4.26 -10.72
CA ARG A 131 6.21 3.39 -11.14
C ARG A 131 6.72 3.90 -12.49
N GLN A 132 8.03 3.98 -12.63
CA GLN A 132 8.71 4.44 -13.84
C GLN A 132 9.75 3.41 -14.29
N ASP A 133 9.29 2.18 -14.52
CA ASP A 133 10.18 1.07 -14.84
C ASP A 133 10.42 0.98 -16.36
N PRO A 134 11.48 0.28 -16.80
CA PRO A 134 11.83 0.20 -18.23
C PRO A 134 10.78 -0.47 -19.13
N ASP A 135 9.87 -1.28 -18.56
CA ASP A 135 8.83 -1.96 -19.32
C ASP A 135 7.64 -1.03 -19.64
N MET A 136 7.16 -0.32 -18.63
CA MET A 136 6.11 0.68 -18.74
C MET A 136 6.08 1.57 -17.49
N HIS A 137 5.56 2.77 -17.67
CA HIS A 137 5.19 3.64 -16.56
C HIS A 137 3.75 3.38 -16.16
N GLN A 138 3.48 3.41 -14.86
CA GLN A 138 2.13 3.18 -14.35
C GLN A 138 1.87 4.11 -13.17
N ARG A 139 0.61 4.55 -13.04
CA ARG A 139 0.17 5.32 -11.88
C ARG A 139 -1.22 4.94 -11.43
N PHE A 140 -1.39 4.93 -10.12
CA PHE A 140 -2.68 4.93 -9.45
C PHE A 140 -2.94 6.33 -8.90
N ILE A 141 -4.16 6.80 -9.07
CA ILE A 141 -4.61 8.10 -8.62
C ILE A 141 -5.97 7.91 -7.99
N ALA A 142 -6.14 8.29 -6.72
CA ALA A 142 -7.41 8.20 -6.04
C ALA A 142 -7.73 9.39 -5.14
N ASP A 143 -9.01 9.75 -5.13
CA ASP A 143 -9.62 10.64 -4.16
C ASP A 143 -10.24 9.79 -3.04
N VAL A 144 -9.93 10.15 -1.80
CA VAL A 144 -10.27 9.39 -0.58
C VAL A 144 -11.18 10.24 0.28
N ASP A 145 -12.42 9.80 0.40
CA ASP A 145 -13.40 10.31 1.35
C ASP A 145 -13.56 9.32 2.51
N LYS A 146 -14.34 9.72 3.52
CA LYS A 146 -14.59 8.90 4.71
C LYS A 146 -15.11 7.50 4.36
N ASP A 147 -16.11 7.41 3.50
CA ASP A 147 -16.84 6.16 3.23
C ASP A 147 -16.73 5.70 1.76
N ARG A 148 -15.90 6.39 0.97
CA ARG A 148 -15.74 6.14 -0.46
C ARG A 148 -14.34 6.48 -0.95
N ILE A 149 -13.79 5.64 -1.82
CA ILE A 149 -12.54 5.91 -2.54
C ILE A 149 -12.81 5.78 -4.03
N LEU A 150 -12.41 6.78 -4.80
CA LEU A 150 -12.51 6.80 -6.25
C LEU A 150 -11.11 6.81 -6.84
N GLY A 151 -10.68 5.65 -7.33
CA GLY A 151 -9.36 5.44 -7.90
C GLY A 151 -9.40 5.14 -9.38
N ARG A 152 -8.26 5.33 -10.04
CA ARG A 152 -8.03 4.83 -11.40
C ARG A 152 -6.57 4.46 -11.61
N TRP A 153 -6.37 3.45 -12.44
CA TRP A 153 -5.07 3.06 -12.94
C TRP A 153 -4.86 3.61 -14.34
N GLU A 154 -3.66 4.11 -14.60
CA GLU A 154 -3.23 4.60 -15.89
C GLU A 154 -1.84 4.03 -16.21
N ALA A 155 -1.61 3.72 -17.49
CA ALA A 155 -0.34 3.20 -17.97
C ALA A 155 0.17 4.02 -19.16
N SER A 156 1.48 4.04 -19.32
CA SER A 156 2.20 4.70 -20.40
C SER A 156 3.32 3.79 -20.92
N GLN A 157 3.40 3.67 -22.25
CA GLN A 157 4.44 2.89 -22.96
C GLN A 157 5.49 3.80 -23.61
N ASP A 158 5.38 5.10 -23.44
CA ASP A 158 6.20 6.12 -24.09
C ASP A 158 6.83 7.07 -23.05
N GLU A 159 7.26 6.50 -21.92
CA GLU A 159 7.95 7.21 -20.83
C GLU A 159 7.14 8.38 -20.25
N GLY A 160 5.82 8.21 -20.16
CA GLY A 160 4.91 9.18 -19.56
C GLY A 160 4.46 10.30 -20.49
N LYS A 161 4.77 10.24 -21.80
CA LYS A 161 4.30 11.24 -22.79
C LYS A 161 2.80 11.13 -23.04
N THR A 162 2.27 9.91 -23.11
CA THR A 162 0.84 9.64 -23.23
C THR A 162 0.41 8.62 -22.17
N TRP A 163 -0.82 8.79 -21.67
CA TRP A 163 -1.39 7.95 -20.63
C TRP A 163 -2.72 7.37 -21.10
N ARG A 164 -2.81 6.04 -21.08
CA ARG A 164 -4.06 5.31 -21.27
C ARG A 164 -4.66 5.06 -19.89
N LYS A 165 -5.95 5.37 -19.73
CA LYS A 165 -6.72 4.88 -18.59
C LYS A 165 -6.91 3.37 -18.74
N ASP A 166 -6.40 2.61 -17.77
CA ASP A 166 -6.56 1.17 -17.77
C ASP A 166 -7.95 0.79 -17.23
N PHE A 167 -8.28 1.19 -16.00
CA PHE A 167 -9.58 0.95 -15.37
C PHE A 167 -9.84 1.87 -14.18
N ASP A 168 -11.12 2.04 -13.84
CA ASP A 168 -11.57 2.74 -12.63
C ASP A 168 -11.83 1.74 -11.50
N LEU A 169 -11.56 2.15 -10.27
CA LEU A 169 -11.85 1.45 -9.03
C LEU A 169 -12.72 2.32 -8.14
N THR A 170 -13.89 1.81 -7.75
CA THR A 170 -14.71 2.41 -6.71
C THR A 170 -14.67 1.52 -5.48
N PHE A 171 -14.34 2.09 -4.33
CA PHE A 171 -14.43 1.42 -3.04
C PHE A 171 -15.52 2.12 -2.22
N GLU A 172 -16.42 1.35 -1.65
CA GLU A 172 -17.47 1.82 -0.74
C GLU A 172 -17.33 1.02 0.55
N ARG A 173 -17.43 1.67 1.72
CA ARG A 173 -17.35 0.93 2.99
C ARG A 173 -18.41 -0.18 3.03
N ALA A 174 -17.99 -1.36 3.46
CA ALA A 174 -18.85 -2.52 3.67
C ALA A 174 -19.70 -2.39 4.94
#